data_AF-A0A945LGR9-F1
#
_entry.id   AF-A0A945LGR9-F1
#
_cell.length_a   1.000
_cell.length_b   1.000
_cell.length_c   1.000
_cell.angle_alpha   90.00
_cell.angle_beta   90.00
_cell.angle_gamma   90.00
#
_symmetry.space_group_name_H-M   'P 1'
#
loop_
_entity.id
_entity.type
_entity.pdbx_description
1 polymer ?
#
loop_
_entity_poly.entity_id
_entity_poly.type
_entity_poly.pdbx_seq_one_letter_code
_entity_poly.pdbx_strand_id
1 'polypeptide(L)'
;MSNTASRDERVRLEAQLKELTSAWAEFEHQARRYRDAGERAGGINHGIDPDVRQLHKNLADNQAEQELVKIKLAALDALEGPDALAAHEDKR
;
A
#
# COMPACT_ATOMS: atom_id res chain seq x y z
N MET A 1 30.18 -4.37 8.52
CA MET A 1 29.59 -3.12 7.97
C MET A 1 28.20 -3.34 7.33
N SER A 2 27.45 -4.40 7.69
CA SER A 2 26.23 -4.81 6.96
C SER A 2 24.90 -4.34 7.56
N ASN A 3 24.89 -3.81 8.79
CA ASN A 3 23.66 -3.65 9.59
C ASN A 3 22.95 -2.29 9.40
N THR A 4 23.64 -1.29 8.83
CA THR A 4 23.04 0.04 8.57
C THR A 4 22.27 0.06 7.26
N ALA A 5 22.78 -0.63 6.22
CA ALA A 5 22.12 -0.70 4.92
C ALA A 5 20.80 -1.48 4.97
N SER A 6 20.72 -2.57 5.75
CA SER A 6 19.47 -3.32 5.96
C SER A 6 18.43 -2.48 6.71
N ARG A 7 18.88 -1.74 7.74
CA ARG A 7 18.04 -0.82 8.49
C ARG A 7 17.49 0.33 7.64
N ASP A 8 18.32 0.95 6.81
CA ASP A 8 17.89 2.04 5.94
C ASP A 8 16.89 1.56 4.88
N GLU A 9 17.09 0.34 4.35
CA GLU A 9 16.13 -0.29 3.43
C GLU A 9 14.81 -0.63 4.11
N ARG A 10 14.83 -1.15 5.35
CA ARG A 10 13.61 -1.39 6.14
C ARG A 10 12.80 -0.10 6.32
N VAL A 11 13.44 0.98 6.76
CA VAL A 11 12.77 2.28 6.96
C VAL A 11 12.16 2.78 5.65
N ARG A 12 12.86 2.62 4.52
CA ARG A 12 12.35 2.98 3.19
C ARG A 12 11.11 2.15 2.83
N LEU A 13 11.15 0.83 3.02
CA LEU A 13 10.03 -0.06 2.71
C LEU A 13 8.83 0.18 3.62
N GLU A 14 9.03 0.46 4.91
CA GLU A 14 7.96 0.84 5.84
C GLU A 14 7.29 2.17 5.44
N ALA A 15 8.09 3.15 5.02
CA ALA A 15 7.58 4.42 4.51
C ALA A 15 6.76 4.20 3.23
N GLN A 16 7.27 3.40 2.28
CA GLN A 16 6.55 3.04 1.07
C GLN A 16 5.22 2.33 1.39
N LEU A 17 5.20 1.40 2.35
CA LEU A 17 3.97 0.71 2.75
C LEU A 17 2.92 1.69 3.32
N LYS A 18 3.36 2.68 4.10
CA LYS A 18 2.49 3.72 4.65
C LYS A 18 1.89 4.60 3.54
N GLU A 19 2.70 4.98 2.55
CA GLU A 19 2.24 5.76 1.39
C GLU A 19 1.24 4.96 0.56
N LEU A 20 1.53 3.69 0.27
CA LEU A 20 0.62 2.80 -0.46
C LEU A 20 -0.72 2.60 0.28
N THR A 21 -0.67 2.44 1.60
CA THR A 21 -1.87 2.32 2.44
C THR A 21 -2.73 3.59 2.38
N SER A 22 -2.08 4.76 2.38
CA SER A 22 -2.77 6.05 2.27
C SER A 22 -3.42 6.22 0.90
N ALA A 23 -2.69 5.89 -0.18
CA ALA A 23 -3.20 5.92 -1.54
C ALA A 23 -4.38 4.94 -1.73
N TRP A 24 -4.34 3.76 -1.11
CA TRP A 24 -5.47 2.81 -1.14
C TRP A 24 -6.74 3.42 -0.53
N ALA A 25 -6.63 4.07 0.64
CA ALA A 25 -7.77 4.73 1.28
C ALA A 25 -8.35 5.85 0.41
N GLU A 26 -7.50 6.60 -0.30
CA GLU A 26 -7.94 7.64 -1.25
C GLU A 26 -8.67 7.04 -2.45
N PHE A 27 -8.14 6.00 -3.08
CA PHE A 27 -8.81 5.33 -4.20
C PHE A 27 -10.12 4.69 -3.79
N GLU A 28 -10.19 4.07 -2.62
CA GLU A 28 -11.42 3.48 -2.08
C GLU A 28 -12.48 4.55 -1.82
N HIS A 29 -12.09 5.70 -1.26
CA HIS A 29 -12.97 6.84 -1.09
C HIS A 29 -13.47 7.40 -2.43
N GLN A 30 -12.60 7.51 -3.44
CA GLN A 30 -12.99 7.93 -4.78
C GLN A 30 -13.98 6.94 -5.43
N ALA A 31 -13.74 5.63 -5.32
CA ALA A 31 -14.65 4.60 -5.83
C ALA A 31 -16.05 4.69 -5.19
N ARG A 32 -16.13 4.91 -3.86
CA ARG A 32 -17.40 5.16 -3.17
C ARG A 32 -18.13 6.38 -3.74
N ARG A 33 -17.43 7.50 -3.94
CA ARG A 33 -18.03 8.72 -4.50
C ARG A 33 -18.60 8.50 -5.90
N TYR A 34 -17.93 7.73 -6.76
CA TYR A 34 -18.44 7.40 -8.08
C TYR A 34 -19.68 6.52 -8.02
N ARG A 35 -19.72 5.52 -7.12
CA ARG A 35 -20.92 4.71 -6.88
C ARG A 35 -22.10 5.58 -6.44
N ASP A 36 -21.90 6.43 -5.44
CA ASP A 36 -22.96 7.29 -4.90
C ASP A 36 -23.43 8.35 -5.94
N ALA A 37 -22.55 8.76 -6.86
CA ALA A 37 -22.92 9.61 -7.99
C ALA A 37 -23.74 8.84 -9.04
N GLY A 38 -23.38 7.59 -9.33
CA GLY A 38 -24.12 6.70 -10.23
C GLY A 38 -25.54 6.39 -9.73
N GLU A 39 -25.69 6.11 -8.44
CA GLU A 39 -26.99 5.88 -7.80
C GLU A 39 -27.89 7.11 -7.90
N ARG A 40 -27.35 8.31 -7.63
CA ARG A 40 -28.10 9.58 -7.76
C ARG A 40 -28.50 9.90 -9.20
N ALA A 41 -27.73 9.45 -10.18
CA ALA A 41 -28.00 9.67 -11.60
C ALA A 41 -29.00 8.67 -12.20
N GLY A 42 -29.59 7.77 -11.39
CA GLY A 42 -30.55 6.77 -11.89
C GLY A 42 -29.91 5.60 -12.64
N GLY A 43 -28.63 5.30 -12.37
CA GLY A 43 -27.95 4.10 -12.87
C GLY A 43 -27.43 4.17 -14.31
N ILE A 44 -27.65 5.27 -15.03
CA ILE A 44 -27.13 5.46 -16.40
C ILE A 44 -26.03 6.52 -16.36
N ASN A 45 -24.78 6.08 -16.27
CA ASN A 45 -23.64 6.99 -16.30
C ASN A 45 -22.54 6.51 -17.26
N HIS A 46 -22.79 6.72 -18.55
CA HIS A 46 -21.89 6.31 -19.65
C HIS A 46 -20.51 6.99 -19.62
N GLY A 47 -20.35 8.12 -18.92
CA GLY A 47 -19.07 8.84 -18.78
C GLY A 47 -18.21 8.45 -17.57
N ILE A 48 -18.75 7.69 -16.61
CA ILE A 48 -18.05 7.30 -15.37
C ILE A 48 -17.22 6.02 -15.56
N ASP A 49 -17.53 5.25 -16.60
CA ASP A 49 -16.99 3.91 -16.80
C ASP A 49 -15.45 3.86 -17.01
N PRO A 50 -14.81 4.82 -17.74
CA PRO A 50 -13.35 4.85 -17.86
C PRO A 50 -12.65 5.18 -16.53
N ASP A 51 -13.17 6.16 -15.78
CA ASP A 51 -12.56 6.61 -14.52
C ASP A 51 -12.69 5.54 -13.44
N VAL A 52 -13.83 4.84 -13.37
CA VAL A 52 -14.03 3.71 -12.45
C VAL A 52 -13.14 2.52 -12.82
N ARG A 53 -12.98 2.21 -14.10
CA ARG A 53 -12.03 1.17 -14.53
C ARG A 53 -10.59 1.51 -14.15
N GLN A 54 -10.18 2.78 -14.35
CA GLN A 54 -8.85 3.22 -13.95
C GLN A 54 -8.67 3.17 -12.44
N LEU A 55 -9.69 3.51 -11.65
CA LEU A 55 -9.66 3.37 -10.19
C LEU A 55 -9.51 1.92 -9.74
N HIS A 56 -10.26 1.00 -10.34
CA HIS A 56 -10.13 -0.43 -10.03
C HIS A 56 -8.74 -0.96 -10.37
N LYS A 57 -8.16 -0.50 -11.50
CA LYS A 57 -6.77 -0.82 -11.84
C LYS A 57 -5.80 -0.26 -10.79
N ASN A 58 -5.94 1.00 -10.40
CA ASN A 58 -5.08 1.63 -9.39
C ASN A 58 -5.17 0.90 -8.04
N LEU A 59 -6.36 0.46 -7.63
CA LEU A 59 -6.55 -0.35 -6.42
C LEU A 59 -5.83 -1.70 -6.52
N ALA A 60 -5.95 -2.39 -7.66
CA ALA A 60 -5.30 -3.67 -7.88
C ALA A 60 -3.76 -3.54 -7.93
N ASP A 61 -3.26 -2.54 -8.63
CA ASP A 61 -1.83 -2.24 -8.75
C ASP A 61 -1.24 -1.86 -7.38
N ASN A 62 -1.94 -1.02 -6.61
CA ASN A 62 -1.54 -0.64 -5.25
C ASN A 62 -1.50 -1.87 -4.32
N GLN A 63 -2.53 -2.74 -4.38
CA GLN A 63 -2.56 -3.97 -3.59
C GLN A 63 -1.39 -4.89 -3.95
N ALA A 64 -1.10 -5.07 -5.24
CA ALA A 64 0.02 -5.89 -5.69
C ALA A 64 1.36 -5.33 -5.18
N GLU A 65 1.53 -4.01 -5.22
CA GLU A 65 2.74 -3.36 -4.72
C GLU A 65 2.88 -3.50 -3.19
N GLN A 66 1.79 -3.36 -2.44
CA GLN A 66 1.80 -3.60 -0.99
C GLN A 66 2.27 -5.02 -0.66
N GLU A 67 1.77 -6.03 -1.37
CA GLU A 67 2.19 -7.42 -1.14
C GLU A 67 3.68 -7.63 -1.46
N LEU A 68 4.20 -7.01 -2.52
CA LEU A 68 5.64 -7.06 -2.82
C LEU A 68 6.49 -6.40 -1.72
N VAL A 69 6.05 -5.25 -1.19
CA VAL A 69 6.74 -4.56 -0.10
C VAL A 69 6.73 -5.42 1.18
N LYS A 70 5.60 -6.04 1.51
CA LYS A 70 5.49 -6.97 2.65
C LYS A 70 6.43 -8.17 2.51
N ILE A 71 6.51 -8.76 1.31
CA ILE A 71 7.45 -9.86 1.04
C ILE A 71 8.90 -9.42 1.25
N LYS A 72 9.27 -8.22 0.79
CA LYS A 72 10.63 -7.67 0.99
C LYS A 72 10.94 -7.42 2.47
N LEU A 73 9.99 -6.88 3.23
CA LEU A 73 10.14 -6.69 4.67
C LEU A 73 10.35 -8.03 5.39
N ALA A 74 9.52 -9.04 5.08
CA ALA A 74 9.66 -10.38 5.66
C ALA A 74 11.01 -11.03 5.28
N ALA A 75 11.53 -10.78 4.08
CA ALA A 75 12.84 -11.24 3.68
C ALA A 75 13.97 -10.57 4.48
N LEU A 76 13.86 -9.28 4.79
CA LEU A 76 14.79 -8.59 5.68
C LEU A 76 14.74 -9.16 7.11
N ASP A 77 13.54 -9.42 7.64
CA ASP A 77 13.36 -10.06 8.95
C ASP A 77 14.05 -11.43 9.04
N ALA A 78 13.91 -12.25 7.98
CA ALA A 78 14.52 -13.57 7.91
C ALA A 78 16.05 -13.53 7.83
N LEU A 79 16.62 -12.45 7.28
CA LEU A 79 18.07 -12.24 7.16
C LEU A 79 18.71 -11.72 8.46
N GLU A 80 17.98 -10.95 9.25
CA GLU A 80 18.46 -10.37 10.51
C GLU A 80 18.37 -11.37 11.69
N GLY A 81 17.49 -12.37 11.61
CA GLY A 81 17.28 -13.37 12.66
C GLY A 81 16.52 -12.81 13.88
N PRO A 82 15.92 -13.67 14.73
CA PRO A 82 15.02 -13.24 15.81
C PRO A 82 15.70 -12.36 16.87
N ASP A 83 17.00 -12.51 17.10
CA ASP A 83 17.73 -11.77 18.13
C ASP A 83 18.07 -10.32 17.71
N ALA A 84 18.16 -10.02 16.42
CA ALA A 84 18.41 -8.66 15.93
C ALA A 84 17.14 -7.79 15.94
N LEU A 85 15.97 -8.40 15.71
CA LEU A 85 14.67 -7.72 15.71
C LEU A 85 14.32 -7.13 17.09
N ALA A 86 14.64 -7.84 18.18
CA ALA A 86 14.40 -7.36 19.54
C ALA A 86 15.20 -6.09 19.88
N ALA A 87 16.38 -5.89 19.29
CA ALA A 87 17.21 -4.70 19.51
C ALA A 87 16.69 -3.44 18.77
N HIS A 88 15.75 -3.60 17.83
CA HIS A 88 15.15 -2.50 17.08
C HIS A 88 13.93 -1.88 17.77
N GLU A 89 13.22 -2.63 18.62
CA GLU A 89 12.08 -2.12 19.40
C GLU A 89 12.49 -1.31 20.64
N ASP A 90 13.72 -1.49 21.13
CA ASP A 90 14.18 -1.00 22.44
C ASP A 90 14.75 0.44 22.43
N LYS A 91 14.41 1.25 21.42
CA LYS A 91 14.81 2.68 21.33
C LYS A 91 13.64 3.64 21.15
N ARG A 92 12.51 3.35 21.80
CA ARG A 92 11.44 4.34 22.00
C ARG A 92 11.74 5.28 23.16
#